data_AF-A0A9D4LBF3-F1
#
_entry.id   AF-A0A9D4LBF3-F1
#
_cell.length_a   1.000
_cell.length_b   1.000
_cell.length_c   1.000
_cell.angle_alpha   90.00
_cell.angle_beta   90.00
_cell.angle_gamma   90.00
#
_symmetry.space_group_name_H-M   'P 1'
#
loop_
_entity.id
_entity.type
_entity.pdbx_description
1 polymer ?
#
loop_
_entity_poly.entity_id
_entity_poly.type
_entity_poly.pdbx_seq_one_letter_code
_entity_poly.pdbx_strand_id
1 'polypeptide(L)'
;MSQINAVLAGMQTSLQYDHFKGALYPLTLDCVPVQKVFPIKSLVQIASDYIVKDATMTLSAIEVMPQEVFTVLLQQALEGNRDRAVDVLLTKWPLPTLSLKKFAPNIFTNLGLLHSQSELIKVAKQGLRYTTCIAHNFLETLKRKCDTRLKVVDISGYPTAEVITYYLATHCMLAHNEARQNMMIRKYEEAVKLLPENEACARERFTTDQSLPDDNFVVKLDVFISSEASLYELCKALKVSGFQESTLKLIVNKLDATCLGAGKVEILLEQLNPELLHGLSLKFNSINSEELSKLCPLLRTLTNLTILDLSGNMINLSVAASDACVNFTDTLGSLGHLVRLDLSNNIVRGNLRRVLSAVVQPLQYLSLEGCGLSPVDIAYLSVSHHSASVCELLLSNNNLRQSLSSLMALLRNLKTSLKLIQLENCSFSDENCSMLSESMKRLTSVVYLDLQDNLFSRNNVYQLGVSLACLETLQYLRVSYPTDSYHDDPEVQNQSQKEFVVMLGELIYREKQRLHQNEKTLSVIFCHLPHVHVQI
;
A
#
# COMPACT_ATOMS: atom_id res chain seq x y z
N MET A 1 -1.52 32.52 11.38
CA MET A 1 -0.57 31.54 11.99
C MET A 1 -1.29 30.33 12.59
N SER A 2 -2.36 30.47 13.41
CA SER A 2 -3.11 29.31 13.94
C SER A 2 -3.88 28.50 12.88
N GLN A 3 -4.49 29.14 11.88
CA GLN A 3 -5.15 28.45 10.76
C GLN A 3 -4.14 27.74 9.84
N ILE A 4 -2.96 28.34 9.61
CA ILE A 4 -1.86 27.71 8.86
C ILE A 4 -1.33 26.50 9.64
N ASN A 5 -1.17 26.60 10.96
CA ASN A 5 -0.75 25.47 11.79
C ASN A 5 -1.83 24.38 11.89
N ALA A 6 -3.12 24.71 11.83
CA ALA A 6 -4.20 23.74 11.76
C ALA A 6 -4.29 23.04 10.39
N VAL A 7 -4.04 23.78 9.31
CA VAL A 7 -3.90 23.23 7.94
C VAL A 7 -2.65 22.37 7.83
N LEU A 8 -1.52 22.78 8.40
CA LEU A 8 -0.28 21.99 8.46
C LEU A 8 -0.41 20.76 9.36
N ALA A 9 -1.13 20.85 10.49
CA ALA A 9 -1.42 19.70 11.35
C ALA A 9 -2.44 18.74 10.69
N GLY A 10 -3.42 19.27 9.96
CA GLY A 10 -4.34 18.51 9.11
C GLY A 10 -3.63 17.82 7.94
N MET A 11 -2.68 18.51 7.30
CA MET A 11 -1.81 17.97 6.25
C MET A 11 -0.85 16.91 6.82
N GLN A 12 -0.23 17.14 7.97
CA GLN A 12 0.63 16.16 8.65
C GLN A 12 -0.13 14.89 9.07
N THR A 13 -1.37 15.02 9.55
CA THR A 13 -2.22 13.86 9.85
C THR A 13 -2.78 13.19 8.59
N SER A 14 -2.90 13.91 7.47
CA SER A 14 -3.24 13.34 6.16
C SER A 14 -2.11 12.51 5.53
N LEU A 15 -0.88 13.01 5.62
CA LEU A 15 0.29 12.33 5.09
C LEU A 15 0.63 11.04 5.87
N GLN A 16 0.25 10.96 7.15
CA GLN A 16 0.61 9.83 8.03
C GLN A 16 0.14 8.46 7.52
N TYR A 17 -0.96 8.40 6.77
CA TYR A 17 -1.55 7.14 6.28
C TYR A 17 -1.53 6.98 4.76
N ASP A 18 -1.03 7.98 4.03
CA ASP A 18 -0.86 7.93 2.57
C ASP A 18 0.17 6.87 2.12
N HIS A 19 0.90 6.28 3.05
CA HIS A 19 1.78 5.13 2.87
C HIS A 19 1.01 3.81 2.66
N PHE A 20 -0.26 3.73 3.04
CA PHE A 20 -1.07 2.51 2.98
C PHE A 20 -2.07 2.50 1.83
N LYS A 21 -1.66 3.01 0.66
CA LYS A 21 -2.43 3.03 -0.60
C LYS A 21 -1.50 2.90 -1.82
N GLY A 22 -2.07 2.92 -3.02
CA GLY A 22 -1.32 3.06 -4.27
C GLY A 22 -0.67 1.76 -4.76
N ALA A 23 0.52 1.87 -5.35
CA ALA A 23 1.21 0.73 -5.95
C ALA A 23 1.53 -0.36 -4.92
N LEU A 24 1.98 0.01 -3.72
CA LEU A 24 2.47 -0.90 -2.69
C LEU A 24 1.34 -1.68 -1.99
N TYR A 25 0.19 -1.02 -1.79
CA TYR A 25 -1.02 -1.59 -1.17
C TYR A 25 -2.20 -1.54 -2.15
N PRO A 26 -2.26 -2.48 -3.12
CA PRO A 26 -3.32 -2.53 -4.11
C PRO A 26 -4.69 -2.76 -3.48
N LEU A 27 -5.70 -2.12 -4.04
CA LEU A 27 -7.10 -2.42 -3.72
C LEU A 27 -7.55 -3.70 -4.42
N THR A 28 -8.40 -4.47 -3.74
CA THR A 28 -9.06 -5.62 -4.35
C THR A 28 -10.28 -5.15 -5.13
N LEU A 29 -10.08 -4.85 -6.42
CA LEU A 29 -11.11 -4.28 -7.29
C LEU A 29 -12.13 -5.31 -7.82
N ASP A 30 -11.85 -6.61 -7.68
CA ASP A 30 -12.73 -7.71 -8.10
C ASP A 30 -13.77 -8.12 -7.05
N CYS A 31 -13.81 -7.45 -5.90
CA CYS A 31 -14.83 -7.73 -4.90
C CYS A 31 -16.21 -7.39 -5.47
N VAL A 32 -17.07 -8.41 -5.60
CA VAL A 32 -18.51 -8.21 -5.78
C VAL A 32 -18.95 -7.24 -4.68
N PRO A 33 -19.65 -6.13 -5.00
CA PRO A 33 -20.11 -5.21 -3.97
C PRO A 33 -20.88 -6.04 -2.96
N VAL A 34 -20.37 -6.05 -1.72
CA VAL A 34 -20.98 -6.75 -0.61
C VAL A 34 -22.37 -6.11 -0.48
N GLN A 35 -23.38 -6.74 -1.08
CA GLN A 35 -24.73 -6.61 -0.56
C GLN A 35 -24.58 -6.80 0.94
N LYS A 36 -25.21 -5.96 1.75
CA LYS A 36 -25.27 -6.11 3.21
C LYS A 36 -26.00 -7.40 3.64
N VAL A 37 -25.73 -8.53 2.98
CA VAL A 37 -25.88 -9.86 3.53
C VAL A 37 -24.77 -9.96 4.56
N PHE A 38 -25.10 -9.68 5.82
CA PHE A 38 -24.27 -10.14 6.92
C PHE A 38 -24.11 -11.65 6.71
N PRO A 39 -22.91 -12.15 6.37
CA PRO A 39 -22.75 -13.58 6.17
C PRO A 39 -23.21 -14.26 7.45
N ILE A 40 -24.16 -15.20 7.33
CA ILE A 40 -24.67 -15.93 8.48
C ILE A 40 -23.47 -16.63 9.09
N LYS A 41 -23.05 -16.19 10.29
CA LYS A 41 -21.94 -16.80 10.99
C LYS A 41 -22.32 -18.25 11.30
N SER A 42 -21.41 -19.16 11.00
CA SER A 42 -21.55 -20.56 11.42
C SER A 42 -21.61 -20.67 12.95
N LEU A 43 -22.16 -21.77 13.46
CA LEU A 43 -22.17 -22.03 14.90
C LEU A 43 -20.76 -21.99 15.50
N VAL A 44 -19.76 -22.49 14.77
CA VAL A 44 -18.35 -22.45 15.19
C VAL A 44 -17.88 -21.00 15.33
N GLN A 45 -18.15 -20.13 14.35
CA GLN A 45 -17.77 -18.72 14.43
C GLN A 45 -18.46 -17.99 15.59
N ILE A 46 -19.75 -18.25 15.84
CA ILE A 46 -20.49 -17.64 16.94
C ILE A 46 -19.93 -18.09 18.30
N ALA A 47 -19.68 -19.40 18.45
CA ALA A 47 -19.09 -19.94 19.66
C ALA A 47 -17.67 -19.40 19.88
N SER A 48 -16.84 -19.35 18.82
CA SER A 48 -15.50 -18.77 18.88
C SER A 48 -15.52 -17.30 19.27
N ASP A 49 -16.41 -16.47 18.68
CA ASP A 49 -16.59 -15.06 19.07
C ASP A 49 -16.97 -14.90 20.54
N TYR A 50 -17.79 -15.81 21.07
CA TYR A 50 -18.13 -15.80 22.49
C TYR A 50 -16.92 -16.15 23.37
N ILE A 51 -16.19 -17.21 23.04
CA ILE A 51 -15.03 -17.69 23.82
C ILE A 51 -13.96 -16.61 23.91
N VAL A 52 -13.61 -15.96 22.79
CA VAL A 52 -12.52 -14.98 22.73
C VAL A 52 -12.84 -13.64 23.41
N LYS A 53 -14.08 -13.43 23.90
CA LYS A 53 -14.42 -12.26 24.72
C LYS A 53 -13.73 -12.29 26.08
N ASP A 54 -13.40 -13.47 26.58
CA ASP A 54 -12.74 -13.67 27.87
C ASP A 54 -11.48 -14.52 27.71
N ALA A 55 -10.35 -13.99 28.17
CA ALA A 55 -9.05 -14.65 28.04
C ALA A 55 -8.95 -15.93 28.89
N THR A 56 -9.66 -16.02 30.01
CA THR A 56 -9.70 -17.22 30.86
C THR A 56 -10.54 -18.32 30.22
N MET A 57 -11.65 -17.96 29.59
CA MET A 57 -12.41 -18.91 28.75
C MET A 57 -11.60 -19.35 27.54
N THR A 58 -10.87 -18.43 26.91
CA THR A 58 -9.96 -18.79 25.82
C THR A 58 -8.90 -19.78 26.29
N LEU A 59 -8.30 -19.57 27.46
CA LEU A 59 -7.27 -20.43 28.03
C LEU A 59 -7.80 -21.84 28.31
N SER A 60 -8.97 -21.96 28.92
CA SER A 60 -9.59 -23.28 29.15
C SER A 60 -10.00 -23.97 27.84
N ALA A 61 -10.47 -23.21 26.85
CA ALA A 61 -10.86 -23.75 25.55
C ALA A 61 -9.67 -24.34 24.77
N ILE A 62 -8.51 -23.67 24.76
CA ILE A 62 -7.34 -24.14 24.00
C ILE A 62 -6.74 -25.45 24.55
N GLU A 63 -7.11 -25.88 25.76
CA GLU A 63 -6.64 -27.15 26.34
C GLU A 63 -7.43 -28.37 25.86
N VAL A 64 -8.66 -28.16 25.41
CA VAL A 64 -9.60 -29.24 25.06
C VAL A 64 -10.01 -29.23 23.59
N MET A 65 -9.85 -28.10 22.90
CA MET A 65 -10.35 -27.93 21.54
C MET A 65 -9.40 -28.53 20.48
N PRO A 66 -9.96 -29.04 19.38
CA PRO A 66 -9.16 -29.55 18.28
C PRO A 66 -8.48 -28.40 17.51
N GLN A 67 -7.39 -28.72 16.82
CA GLN A 67 -6.48 -27.73 16.22
C GLN A 67 -7.17 -26.85 15.17
N GLU A 68 -8.19 -27.36 14.49
CA GLU A 68 -8.97 -26.66 13.48
C GLU A 68 -9.75 -25.47 14.04
N VAL A 69 -10.06 -25.48 15.35
CA VAL A 69 -10.81 -24.40 16.00
C VAL A 69 -9.90 -23.22 16.36
N PHE A 70 -8.60 -23.44 16.55
CA PHE A 70 -7.64 -22.37 16.86
C PHE A 70 -7.60 -21.30 15.77
N THR A 71 -7.71 -21.70 14.51
CA THR A 71 -7.72 -20.75 13.38
C THR A 71 -8.97 -19.88 13.39
N VAL A 72 -10.12 -20.44 13.77
CA VAL A 72 -11.38 -19.68 13.86
C VAL A 72 -11.39 -18.79 15.10
N LEU A 73 -10.85 -19.27 16.23
CA LEU A 73 -10.65 -18.46 17.43
C LEU A 73 -9.75 -17.25 17.14
N LEU A 74 -8.61 -17.45 16.46
CA LEU A 74 -7.73 -16.34 16.08
C LEU A 74 -8.43 -15.35 15.15
N GLN A 75 -9.15 -15.82 14.13
CA GLN A 75 -9.96 -14.97 13.24
C GLN A 75 -10.95 -14.11 14.03
N GLN A 76 -11.76 -14.71 14.90
CA GLN A 76 -12.73 -13.98 15.71
C GLN A 76 -12.07 -13.05 16.75
N ALA A 77 -10.92 -13.44 17.30
CA ALA A 77 -10.17 -12.59 18.22
C ALA A 77 -9.62 -11.34 17.51
N LEU A 78 -9.09 -11.48 16.29
CA LEU A 78 -8.63 -10.37 15.47
C LEU A 78 -9.80 -9.46 15.05
N GLU A 79 -10.85 -10.02 14.43
CA GLU A 79 -12.07 -9.27 14.05
C GLU A 79 -12.69 -8.53 15.24
N GLY A 80 -12.77 -9.19 16.39
CA GLY A 80 -13.33 -8.69 17.62
C GLY A 80 -12.38 -7.84 18.45
N ASN A 81 -11.16 -7.57 17.97
CA ASN A 81 -10.19 -6.71 18.65
C ASN A 81 -9.88 -7.19 20.10
N ARG A 82 -9.68 -8.51 20.26
CA ARG A 82 -9.48 -9.23 21.53
C ARG A 82 -8.01 -9.59 21.77
N ASP A 83 -7.17 -8.57 21.98
CA ASP A 83 -5.71 -8.72 22.04
C ASP A 83 -5.24 -9.73 23.13
N ARG A 84 -5.95 -9.81 24.27
CA ARG A 84 -5.67 -10.80 25.32
C ARG A 84 -5.98 -12.24 24.91
N ALA A 85 -7.03 -12.44 24.11
CA ALA A 85 -7.33 -13.77 23.59
C ALA A 85 -6.28 -14.17 22.54
N VAL A 86 -5.80 -13.23 21.72
CA VAL A 86 -4.66 -13.46 20.82
C VAL A 86 -3.42 -13.88 21.60
N ASP A 87 -3.08 -13.17 22.68
CA ASP A 87 -1.95 -13.56 23.54
C ASP A 87 -2.06 -15.02 24.00
N VAL A 88 -3.20 -15.38 24.59
CA VAL A 88 -3.48 -16.75 25.05
C VAL A 88 -3.35 -17.77 23.92
N LEU A 89 -3.93 -17.49 22.75
CA LEU A 89 -3.89 -18.38 21.59
C LEU A 89 -2.46 -18.64 21.09
N LEU A 90 -1.58 -17.64 21.14
CA LEU A 90 -0.19 -17.78 20.69
C LEU A 90 0.65 -18.66 21.64
N THR A 91 0.30 -18.70 22.93
CA THR A 91 1.03 -19.50 23.93
C THR A 91 1.05 -21.01 23.65
N LYS A 92 -0.01 -21.53 23.02
CA LYS A 92 -0.15 -22.96 22.63
C LYS A 92 -0.51 -23.11 21.15
N TRP A 93 -0.02 -22.21 20.29
CA TRP A 93 -0.38 -22.23 18.87
C TRP A 93 0.02 -23.56 18.21
N PRO A 94 -0.91 -24.28 17.55
CA PRO A 94 -0.67 -25.66 17.13
C PRO A 94 0.15 -25.79 15.84
N LEU A 95 0.28 -24.73 15.06
CA LEU A 95 0.93 -24.75 13.74
C LEU A 95 2.31 -24.11 13.76
N PRO A 96 3.25 -24.55 12.90
CA PRO A 96 4.59 -23.94 12.81
C PRO A 96 4.57 -22.53 12.22
N THR A 97 3.49 -22.16 11.54
CA THR A 97 3.37 -20.89 10.82
C THR A 97 2.03 -20.24 11.08
N LEU A 98 2.05 -18.93 11.29
CA LEU A 98 0.89 -18.06 11.35
C LEU A 98 1.04 -17.02 10.24
N SER A 99 0.10 -16.99 9.28
CA SER A 99 0.08 -15.98 8.22
C SER A 99 -1.17 -15.12 8.37
N LEU A 100 -0.98 -13.82 8.57
CA LEU A 100 -2.05 -12.87 8.82
C LEU A 100 -3.03 -12.82 7.64
N LYS A 101 -2.56 -12.93 6.40
CA LYS A 101 -3.41 -13.01 5.20
C LYS A 101 -4.42 -14.17 5.21
N LYS A 102 -4.14 -15.25 5.96
CA LYS A 102 -5.05 -16.40 6.10
C LYS A 102 -6.10 -16.21 7.20
N PHE A 103 -5.83 -15.35 8.18
CA PHE A 103 -6.61 -15.28 9.42
C PHE A 103 -7.18 -13.89 9.73
N ALA A 104 -6.66 -12.82 9.15
CA ALA A 104 -7.28 -11.51 9.22
C ALA A 104 -8.11 -11.25 7.95
N PRO A 105 -9.19 -10.47 8.07
CA PRO A 105 -9.92 -10.01 6.89
C PRO A 105 -9.00 -9.17 5.98
N ASN A 106 -9.25 -9.21 4.67
CA ASN A 106 -8.60 -8.30 3.74
C ASN A 106 -9.20 -6.89 3.92
N ILE A 107 -8.35 -5.95 4.34
CA ILE A 107 -8.75 -4.59 4.70
C ILE A 107 -8.77 -3.62 3.50
N PHE A 108 -8.16 -3.99 2.37
CA PHE A 108 -8.04 -3.15 1.16
C PHE A 108 -9.12 -3.50 0.11
N THR A 109 -10.35 -3.72 0.55
CA THR A 109 -11.47 -4.14 -0.32
C THR A 109 -12.48 -3.03 -0.61
N ASN A 110 -12.42 -1.92 0.15
CA ASN A 110 -13.37 -0.81 0.04
C ASN A 110 -12.86 0.27 -0.91
N LEU A 111 -13.62 0.59 -1.97
CA LEU A 111 -13.30 1.69 -2.89
C LEU A 111 -13.39 3.09 -2.24
N GLY A 112 -14.07 3.18 -1.09
CA GLY A 112 -14.02 4.32 -0.17
C GLY A 112 -12.60 4.80 0.14
N LEU A 113 -11.63 3.89 0.11
CA LEU A 113 -10.21 4.17 0.38
C LEU A 113 -9.57 5.12 -0.65
N LEU A 114 -10.15 5.27 -1.84
CA LEU A 114 -9.63 6.14 -2.89
C LEU A 114 -9.96 7.62 -2.69
N HIS A 115 -11.01 7.93 -1.92
CA HIS A 115 -11.53 9.29 -1.81
C HIS A 115 -11.87 9.72 -0.38
N SER A 116 -12.08 8.77 0.54
CA SER A 116 -12.36 9.06 1.95
C SER A 116 -11.13 8.80 2.81
N GLN A 117 -10.48 9.89 3.21
CA GLN A 117 -9.35 9.84 4.15
C GLN A 117 -9.75 9.21 5.49
N SER A 118 -10.99 9.42 5.94
CA SER A 118 -11.51 8.80 7.18
C SER A 118 -11.53 7.28 7.08
N GLU A 119 -11.98 6.73 5.94
CA GLU A 119 -11.99 5.28 5.72
C GLU A 119 -10.57 4.72 5.63
N LEU A 120 -9.66 5.42 4.96
CA LEU A 120 -8.24 5.04 4.91
C LEU A 120 -7.63 4.97 6.30
N ILE A 121 -7.85 5.99 7.14
CA ILE A 121 -7.35 6.00 8.52
C ILE A 121 -7.93 4.83 9.33
N LYS A 122 -9.23 4.52 9.19
CA LYS A 122 -9.85 3.39 9.91
C LYS A 122 -9.22 2.05 9.49
N VAL A 123 -9.12 1.81 8.19
CA VAL A 123 -8.54 0.58 7.62
C VAL A 123 -7.08 0.44 8.01
N ALA A 124 -6.29 1.50 7.87
CA ALA A 124 -4.88 1.49 8.23
C ALA A 124 -4.69 1.23 9.73
N LYS A 125 -5.46 1.90 10.61
CA LYS A 125 -5.42 1.64 12.07
C LYS A 125 -5.75 0.18 12.40
N GLN A 126 -6.73 -0.42 11.72
CA GLN A 126 -7.08 -1.82 11.94
C GLN A 126 -5.93 -2.75 11.51
N GLY A 127 -5.31 -2.50 10.35
CA GLY A 127 -4.14 -3.24 9.89
C GLY A 127 -2.94 -3.11 10.82
N LEU A 128 -2.60 -1.89 11.23
CA LEU A 128 -1.53 -1.61 12.20
C LEU A 128 -1.76 -2.31 13.54
N ARG A 129 -3.02 -2.38 13.99
CA ARG A 129 -3.36 -3.11 15.21
C ARG A 129 -3.10 -4.61 15.07
N TYR A 130 -3.47 -5.22 13.95
CA TYR A 130 -3.21 -6.64 13.71
C TYR A 130 -1.72 -6.95 13.74
N THR A 131 -0.92 -6.19 13.00
CA THR A 131 0.54 -6.39 12.94
C THR A 131 1.19 -6.15 14.29
N THR A 132 0.80 -5.09 15.01
CA THR A 132 1.30 -4.78 16.37
C THR A 132 0.96 -5.88 17.37
N CYS A 133 -0.30 -6.30 17.44
CA CYS A 133 -0.76 -7.31 18.39
C CYS A 133 -0.06 -8.65 18.17
N ILE A 134 0.02 -9.12 16.92
CA ILE A 134 0.66 -10.40 16.59
C ILE A 134 2.16 -10.34 16.83
N ALA A 135 2.85 -9.29 16.36
CA ALA A 135 4.30 -9.17 16.52
C ALA A 135 4.72 -9.09 17.99
N HIS A 136 4.00 -8.29 18.79
CA HIS A 136 4.28 -8.15 20.22
C HIS A 136 4.01 -9.45 20.98
N ASN A 137 2.81 -10.03 20.85
CA ASN A 137 2.44 -11.24 21.59
C ASN A 137 3.29 -12.44 21.16
N PHE A 138 3.74 -12.51 19.90
CA PHE A 138 4.69 -13.53 19.46
C PHE A 138 6.01 -13.43 20.23
N LEU A 139 6.63 -12.25 20.26
CA LEU A 139 7.89 -12.06 20.99
C LEU A 139 7.74 -12.30 22.49
N GLU A 140 6.65 -11.84 23.10
CA GLU A 140 6.38 -12.09 24.53
C GLU A 140 6.14 -13.57 24.83
N THR A 141 5.54 -14.32 23.89
CA THR A 141 5.41 -15.78 24.00
C THR A 141 6.77 -16.47 23.98
N LEU A 142 7.69 -16.02 23.12
CA LEU A 142 9.05 -16.56 23.07
C LEU A 142 9.82 -16.26 24.35
N LYS A 143 9.76 -15.01 24.85
CA LYS A 143 10.43 -14.61 26.11
C LYS A 143 9.93 -15.40 27.32
N ARG A 144 8.63 -15.70 27.37
CA ARG A 144 8.02 -16.55 28.41
C ARG A 144 8.36 -18.04 28.26
N LYS A 145 9.03 -18.44 27.18
CA LYS A 145 9.41 -19.83 26.87
C LYS A 145 8.19 -20.77 26.90
N CYS A 146 7.06 -20.31 26.36
CA CYS A 146 5.85 -21.11 26.26
C CYS A 146 6.02 -22.30 25.32
N ASP A 147 5.26 -23.37 25.55
CA ASP A 147 5.21 -24.57 24.71
C ASP A 147 4.40 -24.33 23.43
N THR A 148 4.95 -23.50 22.54
CA THR A 148 4.34 -23.16 21.25
C THR A 148 5.07 -23.84 20.11
N ARG A 149 4.32 -24.29 19.09
CA ARG A 149 4.92 -24.80 17.85
C ARG A 149 5.26 -23.70 16.86
N LEU A 150 4.82 -22.46 17.12
CA LEU A 150 4.93 -21.34 16.21
C LEU A 150 6.38 -20.89 16.03
N LYS A 151 6.89 -21.04 14.81
CA LYS A 151 8.24 -20.60 14.43
C LYS A 151 8.24 -19.43 13.46
N VAL A 152 7.23 -19.37 12.58
CA VAL A 152 7.14 -18.36 11.53
C VAL A 152 5.89 -17.52 11.69
N VAL A 153 6.07 -16.22 11.85
CA VAL A 153 4.98 -15.24 11.84
C VAL A 153 5.10 -14.42 10.57
N ASP A 154 4.09 -14.50 9.71
CA ASP A 154 3.98 -13.74 8.48
C ASP A 154 2.86 -12.72 8.60
N ILE A 155 3.23 -11.47 8.87
CA ILE A 155 2.33 -10.32 8.95
C ILE A 155 2.37 -9.47 7.66
N SER A 156 2.99 -9.98 6.58
CA SER A 156 3.06 -9.28 5.30
C SER A 156 1.68 -9.05 4.67
N GLY A 157 1.55 -8.03 3.84
CA GLY A 157 0.29 -7.56 3.24
C GLY A 157 -0.58 -6.69 4.14
N TYR A 158 -0.11 -6.39 5.35
CA TYR A 158 -0.78 -5.47 6.28
C TYR A 158 0.17 -4.34 6.68
N PRO A 159 -0.35 -3.12 6.92
CA PRO A 159 0.41 -2.02 7.48
C PRO A 159 1.16 -2.40 8.76
N THR A 160 2.47 -2.16 8.81
CA THR A 160 3.26 -2.29 10.04
C THR A 160 3.73 -0.91 10.47
N ALA A 161 3.51 -0.55 11.74
CA ALA A 161 3.97 0.71 12.29
C ALA A 161 5.51 0.70 12.37
N GLU A 162 6.14 1.84 12.08
CA GLU A 162 7.59 2.00 12.16
C GLU A 162 8.15 1.63 13.55
N VAL A 163 7.41 1.91 14.62
CA VAL A 163 7.77 1.53 16.00
C VAL A 163 7.86 0.01 16.17
N ILE A 164 7.02 -0.76 15.48
CA ILE A 164 7.05 -2.23 15.53
C ILE A 164 8.22 -2.77 14.70
N THR A 165 8.52 -2.14 13.56
CA THR A 165 9.76 -2.43 12.81
C THR A 165 10.98 -2.25 13.71
N TYR A 166 11.07 -1.11 14.40
CA TYR A 166 12.17 -0.81 15.33
C TYR A 166 12.24 -1.86 16.45
N TYR A 167 11.11 -2.14 17.10
CA TYR A 167 11.02 -3.13 18.19
C TYR A 167 11.50 -4.53 17.76
N LEU A 168 11.05 -5.01 16.60
CA LEU A 168 11.47 -6.29 16.04
C LEU A 168 12.96 -6.29 15.68
N ALA A 169 13.46 -5.20 15.09
CA ALA A 169 14.86 -5.03 14.73
C ALA A 169 15.78 -5.08 15.96
N THR A 170 15.42 -4.37 17.03
CA THR A 170 16.15 -4.41 18.30
C THR A 170 16.17 -5.81 18.90
N HIS A 171 15.05 -6.52 18.92
CA HIS A 171 15.02 -7.90 19.43
C HIS A 171 15.81 -8.88 18.58
N CYS A 172 15.85 -8.69 17.26
CA CYS A 172 16.72 -9.44 16.36
C CYS A 172 18.20 -9.22 16.69
N MET A 173 18.60 -7.96 16.93
CA MET A 173 19.95 -7.60 17.33
C MET A 173 20.33 -8.14 18.72
N LEU A 174 19.43 -8.06 19.69
CA LEU A 174 19.64 -8.60 21.04
C LEU A 174 19.88 -10.12 20.99
N ALA A 175 19.01 -10.85 20.30
CA ALA A 175 19.14 -12.31 20.14
C ALA A 175 20.47 -12.70 19.49
N HIS A 176 20.90 -11.98 18.45
CA HIS A 176 22.19 -12.20 17.81
C HIS A 176 23.38 -11.93 18.76
N ASN A 177 23.34 -10.82 19.50
CA ASN A 177 24.41 -10.46 20.43
C ASN A 177 24.55 -11.48 21.56
N GLU A 178 23.43 -11.94 22.13
CA GLU A 178 23.41 -13.00 23.16
C GLU A 178 23.94 -14.32 22.62
N ALA A 179 23.52 -14.74 21.41
CA ALA A 179 24.02 -15.95 20.77
C ALA A 179 25.54 -15.89 20.58
N ARG A 180 26.07 -14.75 20.12
CA ARG A 180 27.50 -14.54 19.94
C ARG A 180 28.25 -14.56 21.27
N GLN A 181 27.72 -13.92 22.30
CA GLN A 181 28.30 -13.94 23.65
C GLN A 181 28.34 -15.37 24.21
N ASN A 182 27.25 -16.11 24.11
CA ASN A 182 27.17 -17.49 24.55
C ASN A 182 28.13 -18.41 23.77
N MET A 183 28.32 -18.18 22.47
CA MET A 183 29.33 -18.88 21.68
C MET A 183 30.75 -18.60 22.20
N MET A 184 31.07 -17.35 22.55
CA MET A 184 32.37 -16.99 23.12
C MET A 184 32.58 -17.65 24.49
N ILE A 185 31.56 -17.68 25.34
CA ILE A 185 31.60 -18.35 26.65
C ILE A 185 31.86 -19.85 26.47
N ARG A 186 31.13 -20.53 25.56
CA ARG A 186 31.33 -21.96 25.28
C ARG A 186 32.77 -22.25 24.83
N LYS A 187 33.33 -21.44 23.93
CA LYS A 187 34.74 -21.57 23.49
C LYS A 187 35.73 -21.36 24.63
N TYR A 188 35.46 -20.41 25.52
CA TYR A 188 36.28 -20.19 26.71
C TYR A 188 36.25 -21.40 27.64
N GLU A 189 35.06 -21.94 27.93
CA GLU A 189 34.89 -23.14 28.76
C GLU A 189 35.58 -24.37 28.16
N GLU A 190 35.49 -24.57 26.85
CA GLU A 190 36.20 -25.63 26.12
C GLU A 190 37.72 -25.47 26.25
N ALA A 191 38.24 -24.25 26.08
CA ALA A 191 39.67 -23.97 26.25
C ALA A 191 40.13 -24.20 27.70
N VAL A 192 39.30 -23.85 28.70
CA VAL A 192 39.61 -24.09 30.12
C VAL A 192 39.71 -25.58 30.43
N LYS A 193 38.87 -26.43 29.82
CA LYS A 193 38.94 -27.89 29.99
C LYS A 193 40.25 -28.52 29.48
N LEU A 194 40.97 -27.83 28.58
CA LEU A 194 42.22 -28.32 28.00
C LEU A 194 43.47 -27.94 28.82
N LEU A 195 43.31 -27.15 29.89
CA LEU A 195 44.44 -26.68 30.69
C LEU A 195 44.78 -27.62 31.85
N PRO A 196 46.04 -27.60 32.35
CA PRO A 196 46.45 -28.40 33.51
C PRO A 196 45.63 -28.04 34.76
N GLU A 197 45.27 -29.04 35.57
CA GLU A 197 44.37 -28.89 36.74
C GLU A 197 44.80 -27.79 37.73
N ASN A 198 46.11 -27.55 37.85
CA ASN A 198 46.68 -26.52 38.73
C ASN A 198 46.34 -25.07 38.30
N GLU A 199 45.95 -24.84 37.04
CA GLU A 199 45.59 -23.51 36.50
C GLU A 199 44.07 -23.30 36.32
N ALA A 200 43.27 -24.37 36.46
CA ALA A 200 41.82 -24.34 36.22
C ALA A 200 41.01 -23.80 37.42
N CYS A 201 41.55 -23.87 38.64
CA CYS A 201 40.81 -23.65 39.89
C CYS A 201 40.55 -22.17 40.24
N ALA A 202 41.22 -21.22 39.56
CA ALA A 202 41.20 -19.78 39.90
C ALA A 202 40.37 -18.89 38.95
N ARG A 203 39.50 -19.47 38.10
CA ARG A 203 38.89 -18.72 36.97
C ARG A 203 37.40 -18.43 37.14
N GLU A 204 37.01 -17.28 36.59
CA GLU A 204 35.62 -16.82 36.54
C GLU A 204 34.76 -17.77 35.71
N ARG A 205 33.62 -18.19 36.28
CA ARG A 205 32.59 -18.94 35.56
C ARG A 205 31.58 -17.93 35.01
N PHE A 206 31.40 -17.94 33.69
CA PHE A 206 30.39 -17.12 33.03
C PHE A 206 29.10 -17.92 32.87
N THR A 207 27.96 -17.28 33.08
CA THR A 207 26.65 -17.92 32.85
C THR A 207 26.19 -17.67 31.41
N THR A 208 25.55 -18.68 30.82
CA THR A 208 24.84 -18.52 29.54
C THR A 208 23.36 -18.39 29.83
N ASP A 209 22.80 -17.20 29.59
CA ASP A 209 21.36 -16.99 29.58
C ASP A 209 20.94 -16.55 28.17
N GLN A 210 19.70 -16.84 27.80
CA GLN A 210 19.12 -16.45 26.52
C GLN A 210 17.72 -15.89 26.75
N SER A 211 17.49 -14.70 26.19
CA SER A 211 16.19 -14.03 26.19
C SER A 211 15.15 -14.77 25.37
N LEU A 212 15.59 -15.50 24.32
CA LEU A 212 14.72 -16.31 23.46
C LEU A 212 15.06 -17.80 23.59
N PRO A 213 14.13 -18.71 23.23
CA PRO A 213 14.41 -20.14 23.17
C PRO A 213 15.48 -20.48 22.12
N ASP A 214 16.19 -21.60 22.31
CA ASP A 214 17.20 -22.11 21.38
C ASP A 214 16.52 -22.81 20.18
N ASP A 215 15.96 -22.01 19.27
CA ASP A 215 15.32 -22.43 18.03
C ASP A 215 15.42 -21.30 16.97
N ASN A 216 14.95 -21.56 15.75
CA ASN A 216 14.95 -20.61 14.64
C ASN A 216 13.55 -20.03 14.39
N PHE A 217 13.42 -18.74 14.65
CA PHE A 217 12.21 -17.95 14.50
C PHE A 217 12.33 -16.98 13.33
N VAL A 218 11.23 -16.79 12.60
CA VAL A 218 11.17 -15.90 11.44
C VAL A 218 9.96 -14.98 11.53
N VAL A 219 10.17 -13.68 11.35
CA VAL A 219 9.11 -12.69 11.20
C VAL A 219 9.17 -12.11 9.79
N LYS A 220 8.12 -12.32 9.01
CA LYS A 220 7.93 -11.72 7.68
C LYS A 220 6.99 -10.53 7.78
N LEU A 221 7.38 -9.39 7.21
CA LEU A 221 6.61 -8.15 7.33
C LEU A 221 6.76 -7.22 6.13
N ASP A 222 5.78 -6.34 5.98
CA ASP A 222 5.88 -5.15 5.14
C ASP A 222 6.32 -3.99 6.03
N VAL A 223 7.36 -3.27 5.63
CA VAL A 223 8.03 -2.26 6.45
C VAL A 223 7.72 -0.86 5.94
N PHE A 224 7.45 0.05 6.88
CA PHE A 224 7.48 1.49 6.66
C PHE A 224 8.57 2.13 7.53
N ILE A 225 9.39 3.00 6.91
CA ILE A 225 10.45 3.77 7.59
C ILE A 225 10.38 5.23 7.15
N SER A 226 10.45 6.13 8.12
CA SER A 226 10.58 7.57 7.91
C SER A 226 11.73 8.22 8.71
N SER A 227 12.23 7.52 9.73
CA SER A 227 13.25 8.01 10.64
C SER A 227 14.60 7.34 10.43
N GLU A 228 15.65 8.11 10.66
CA GLU A 228 17.03 7.64 10.57
C GLU A 228 17.36 6.56 11.63
N ALA A 229 16.79 6.67 12.83
CA ALA A 229 16.98 5.66 13.88
C ALA A 229 16.43 4.29 13.45
N SER A 230 15.23 4.25 12.87
CA SER A 230 14.61 3.01 12.39
C SER A 230 15.32 2.43 11.19
N LEU A 231 15.82 3.28 10.29
CA LEU A 231 16.67 2.86 9.18
C LEU A 231 17.88 2.06 9.66
N TYR A 232 18.73 2.66 10.51
CA TYR A 232 19.97 2.00 10.91
C TYR A 232 19.71 0.72 11.71
N GLU A 233 18.70 0.73 12.57
CA GLU A 233 18.38 -0.46 13.35
C GLU A 233 17.85 -1.59 12.47
N LEU A 234 17.00 -1.28 11.48
CA LEU A 234 16.58 -2.26 10.49
C LEU A 234 17.76 -2.79 9.67
N CYS A 235 18.64 -1.91 9.18
CA CYS A 235 19.82 -2.31 8.40
C CYS A 235 20.69 -3.32 9.16
N LYS A 236 20.95 -3.08 10.45
CA LYS A 236 21.67 -4.04 11.31
C LYS A 236 20.89 -5.36 11.44
N ALA A 237 19.58 -5.29 11.70
CA ALA A 237 18.73 -6.45 11.86
C ALA A 237 18.67 -7.32 10.58
N LEU A 238 18.59 -6.70 9.40
CA LEU A 238 18.62 -7.40 8.11
C LEU A 238 19.97 -8.11 7.89
N LYS A 239 21.07 -7.41 8.19
CA LYS A 239 22.41 -8.00 8.10
C LYS A 239 22.56 -9.22 8.99
N VAL A 240 22.14 -9.13 10.27
CA VAL A 240 22.23 -10.29 11.17
C VAL A 240 21.25 -11.40 10.77
N SER A 241 20.07 -11.05 10.23
CA SER A 241 19.10 -12.04 9.73
C SER A 241 19.65 -12.89 8.58
N GLY A 242 20.64 -12.39 7.84
CA GLY A 242 21.34 -13.11 6.79
C GLY A 242 22.28 -14.21 7.29
N PHE A 243 22.68 -14.21 8.56
CA PHE A 243 23.55 -15.26 9.11
C PHE A 243 22.78 -16.56 9.37
N GLN A 244 23.46 -17.70 9.20
CA GLN A 244 22.86 -19.02 9.42
C GLN A 244 22.47 -19.24 10.89
N GLU A 245 23.32 -18.77 11.80
CA GLU A 245 23.24 -18.95 13.26
C GLU A 245 22.19 -18.05 13.95
N SER A 246 21.53 -17.16 13.20
CA SER A 246 20.57 -16.22 13.78
C SER A 246 19.28 -16.92 14.21
N THR A 247 18.99 -16.85 15.51
CA THR A 247 17.82 -17.46 16.15
C THR A 247 16.52 -16.70 15.86
N LEU A 248 16.59 -15.40 15.59
CA LEU A 248 15.45 -14.59 15.17
C LEU A 248 15.80 -13.83 13.88
N LYS A 249 15.06 -14.11 12.80
CA LYS A 249 15.28 -13.52 11.47
C LYS A 249 14.11 -12.64 11.04
N LEU A 250 14.43 -11.48 10.47
CA LEU A 250 13.49 -10.59 9.83
C LEU A 250 13.57 -10.76 8.31
N ILE A 251 12.40 -10.86 7.67
CA ILE A 251 12.27 -10.91 6.22
C ILE A 251 11.32 -9.81 5.78
N VAL A 252 11.83 -8.89 4.97
CA VAL A 252 11.06 -7.75 4.46
C VAL A 252 10.57 -8.05 3.05
N ASN A 253 9.25 -8.20 2.90
CA ASN A 253 8.62 -8.50 1.62
C ASN A 253 8.32 -7.24 0.81
N LYS A 254 7.93 -6.17 1.51
CA LYS A 254 7.68 -4.84 0.94
C LYS A 254 8.29 -3.78 1.84
N LEU A 255 8.78 -2.71 1.22
CA LEU A 255 9.42 -1.61 1.93
C LEU A 255 8.93 -0.27 1.39
N ASP A 256 8.40 0.58 2.26
CA ASP A 256 8.16 1.99 2.01
C ASP A 256 9.14 2.82 2.84
N ALA A 257 10.05 3.50 2.17
CA ALA A 257 11.03 4.39 2.78
C ALA A 257 10.76 5.81 2.29
N THR A 258 10.54 6.75 3.22
CA THR A 258 10.18 8.14 2.88
C THR A 258 10.94 9.12 3.76
N CYS A 259 11.15 10.36 3.29
CA CYS A 259 11.81 11.42 4.05
C CYS A 259 13.24 11.09 4.55
N LEU A 260 13.95 10.14 3.92
CA LEU A 260 15.31 9.74 4.33
C LEU A 260 16.40 10.49 3.54
N GLY A 261 16.14 10.80 2.28
CA GLY A 261 17.16 11.34 1.36
C GLY A 261 17.93 10.24 0.62
N ALA A 262 18.52 10.58 -0.53
CA ALA A 262 19.13 9.60 -1.43
C ALA A 262 20.27 8.78 -0.80
N GLY A 263 21.19 9.39 -0.05
CA GLY A 263 22.33 8.66 0.55
C GLY A 263 21.91 7.63 1.59
N LYS A 264 20.84 7.89 2.34
CA LYS A 264 20.28 6.93 3.30
C LYS A 264 19.51 5.80 2.61
N VAL A 265 18.83 6.13 1.52
CA VAL A 265 18.21 5.13 0.62
C VAL A 265 19.28 4.22 0.02
N GLU A 266 20.42 4.75 -0.39
CA GLU A 266 21.55 3.96 -0.91
C GLU A 266 22.01 2.92 0.12
N ILE A 267 22.28 3.35 1.37
CA ILE A 267 22.64 2.45 2.48
C ILE A 267 21.56 1.39 2.70
N LEU A 268 20.28 1.77 2.64
CA LEU A 268 19.16 0.84 2.80
C LEU A 268 19.18 -0.24 1.73
N LEU A 269 19.30 0.16 0.46
CA LEU A 269 19.29 -0.75 -0.69
C LEU A 269 20.45 -1.74 -0.63
N GLU A 270 21.63 -1.34 -0.15
CA GLU A 270 22.78 -2.23 0.03
C GLU A 270 22.55 -3.35 1.05
N GLN A 271 21.64 -3.17 2.02
CA GLN A 271 21.36 -4.17 3.05
C GLN A 271 20.19 -5.10 2.71
N LEU A 272 19.42 -4.80 1.66
CA LEU A 272 18.26 -5.61 1.29
C LEU A 272 18.69 -6.89 0.59
N ASN A 273 17.98 -7.99 0.88
CA ASN A 273 18.14 -9.22 0.13
C ASN A 273 17.31 -9.14 -1.17
N PRO A 274 17.94 -9.16 -2.36
CA PRO A 274 17.22 -9.00 -3.62
C PRO A 274 16.24 -10.14 -3.94
N GLU A 275 16.43 -11.32 -3.36
CA GLU A 275 15.55 -12.48 -3.61
C GLU A 275 14.23 -12.40 -2.84
N LEU A 276 14.21 -11.69 -1.72
CA LEU A 276 13.07 -11.66 -0.78
C LEU A 276 12.15 -10.46 -0.96
N LEU A 277 12.65 -9.37 -1.56
CA LEU A 277 11.90 -8.13 -1.71
C LEU A 277 11.03 -8.16 -2.98
N HIS A 278 9.73 -7.93 -2.81
CA HIS A 278 8.74 -7.91 -3.89
C HIS A 278 8.16 -6.54 -4.18
N GLY A 279 8.25 -5.59 -3.25
CA GLY A 279 7.78 -4.22 -3.46
C GLY A 279 8.63 -3.18 -2.77
N LEU A 280 8.90 -2.10 -3.49
CA LEU A 280 9.77 -1.02 -3.04
C LEU A 280 9.11 0.32 -3.36
N SER A 281 8.93 1.13 -2.34
CA SER A 281 8.55 2.54 -2.42
C SER A 281 9.67 3.39 -1.86
N LEU A 282 10.17 4.29 -2.69
CA LEU A 282 11.16 5.32 -2.34
C LEU A 282 10.56 6.72 -2.53
N LYS A 283 9.26 6.87 -2.30
CA LYS A 283 8.57 8.13 -2.50
C LYS A 283 9.01 9.21 -1.53
N PHE A 284 8.92 10.48 -1.95
CA PHE A 284 9.25 11.64 -1.11
C PHE A 284 10.64 11.57 -0.44
N ASN A 285 11.66 11.12 -1.18
CA ASN A 285 13.06 11.10 -0.71
C ASN A 285 13.92 12.18 -1.35
N SER A 286 13.31 13.13 -2.08
CA SER A 286 14.04 14.21 -2.74
C SER A 286 15.13 13.71 -3.70
N ILE A 287 14.96 12.51 -4.28
CA ILE A 287 15.95 11.90 -5.19
C ILE A 287 15.96 12.69 -6.50
N ASN A 288 17.11 13.23 -6.88
CA ASN A 288 17.29 13.89 -8.17
C ASN A 288 17.80 12.91 -9.26
N SER A 289 17.92 13.37 -10.51
CA SER A 289 18.37 12.53 -11.64
C SER A 289 19.79 11.96 -11.49
N GLU A 290 20.72 12.71 -10.89
CA GLU A 290 22.09 12.23 -10.66
C GLU A 290 22.11 11.14 -9.60
N GLU A 291 21.38 11.33 -8.50
CA GLU A 291 21.23 10.35 -7.43
C GLU A 291 20.51 9.09 -7.92
N LEU A 292 19.45 9.24 -8.71
CA LEU A 292 18.79 8.08 -9.34
C LEU A 292 19.80 7.26 -10.16
N SER A 293 20.68 7.92 -10.91
CA SER A 293 21.72 7.24 -11.68
C SER A 293 22.65 6.40 -10.79
N LYS A 294 23.00 6.92 -9.61
CA LYS A 294 23.82 6.22 -8.60
C LYS A 294 23.07 5.06 -7.95
N LEU A 295 21.76 5.17 -7.76
CA LEU A 295 20.91 4.10 -7.19
C LEU A 295 20.59 2.99 -8.19
N CYS A 296 20.63 3.26 -9.51
CA CYS A 296 20.27 2.30 -10.56
C CYS A 296 21.00 0.94 -10.45
N PRO A 297 22.33 0.86 -10.23
CA PRO A 297 23.03 -0.41 -10.05
C PRO A 297 22.46 -1.26 -8.90
N LEU A 298 22.10 -0.64 -7.78
CA LEU A 298 21.49 -1.34 -6.65
C LEU A 298 20.07 -1.82 -6.99
N LEU A 299 19.26 -0.96 -7.62
CA LEU A 299 17.92 -1.32 -8.06
C LEU A 299 17.90 -2.49 -9.06
N ARG A 300 18.90 -2.58 -9.96
CA ARG A 300 19.04 -3.71 -10.91
C ARG A 300 19.19 -5.06 -10.23
N THR A 301 19.69 -5.10 -8.99
CA THR A 301 19.84 -6.36 -8.27
C THR A 301 18.49 -6.95 -7.84
N LEU A 302 17.47 -6.10 -7.65
CA LEU A 302 16.14 -6.45 -7.12
C LEU A 302 15.24 -7.11 -8.18
N THR A 303 15.71 -8.19 -8.79
CA THR A 303 15.05 -8.82 -9.95
C THR A 303 13.66 -9.38 -9.66
N ASN A 304 13.36 -9.74 -8.39
CA ASN A 304 12.05 -10.22 -7.94
C ASN A 304 11.02 -9.11 -7.65
N LEU A 305 11.37 -7.85 -7.93
CA LEU A 305 10.52 -6.70 -7.67
C LEU A 305 9.32 -6.69 -8.62
N THR A 306 8.12 -6.66 -8.02
CA THR A 306 6.83 -6.56 -8.72
C THR A 306 6.24 -5.15 -8.67
N ILE A 307 6.67 -4.35 -7.68
CA ILE A 307 6.18 -3.00 -7.40
C ILE A 307 7.37 -2.06 -7.24
N LEU A 308 7.39 -0.99 -8.01
CA LEU A 308 8.33 0.13 -7.84
C LEU A 308 7.56 1.45 -7.78
N ASP A 309 7.73 2.18 -6.68
CA ASP A 309 7.18 3.52 -6.49
C ASP A 309 8.32 4.50 -6.24
N LEU A 310 8.48 5.45 -7.17
CA LEU A 310 9.45 6.56 -7.09
C LEU A 310 8.74 7.91 -7.01
N SER A 311 7.48 7.94 -6.59
CA SER A 311 6.65 9.15 -6.63
C SER A 311 7.16 10.29 -5.74
N GLY A 312 6.89 11.53 -6.12
CA GLY A 312 7.21 12.69 -5.29
C GLY A 312 8.71 12.91 -5.07
N ASN A 313 9.53 12.55 -6.05
CA ASN A 313 10.96 12.84 -6.07
C ASN A 313 11.25 14.01 -7.04
N MET A 314 12.53 14.36 -7.20
CA MET A 314 12.97 15.43 -8.12
C MET A 314 13.61 14.83 -9.37
N ILE A 315 13.08 13.70 -9.85
CA ILE A 315 13.63 12.99 -11.00
C ILE A 315 13.18 13.71 -12.27
N ASN A 316 14.14 14.04 -13.12
CA ASN A 316 13.90 14.59 -14.45
C ASN A 316 14.47 13.67 -15.53
N LEU A 317 13.57 13.06 -16.28
CA LEU A 317 13.82 12.16 -17.42
C LEU A 317 13.47 12.80 -18.77
N SER A 318 13.25 14.13 -18.83
CA SER A 318 12.92 14.84 -20.07
C SER A 318 14.07 14.92 -21.09
N VAL A 319 15.30 14.63 -20.67
CA VAL A 319 16.46 14.55 -21.57
C VAL A 319 16.78 13.08 -21.85
N ALA A 320 16.44 12.59 -23.04
CA ALA A 320 16.54 11.18 -23.42
C ALA A 320 17.95 10.60 -23.32
N ALA A 321 18.96 11.42 -23.62
CA ALA A 321 20.38 11.06 -23.61
C ALA A 321 21.08 11.31 -22.26
N SER A 322 20.35 11.75 -21.23
CA SER A 322 20.92 11.89 -19.90
C SER A 322 21.24 10.51 -19.31
N ASP A 323 22.35 10.42 -18.58
CA ASP A 323 22.75 9.19 -17.90
C ASP A 323 21.63 8.65 -17.01
N ALA A 324 20.88 9.53 -16.34
CA ALA A 324 19.72 9.16 -15.53
C ALA A 324 18.64 8.43 -16.32
N CYS A 325 18.25 8.97 -17.48
CA CYS A 325 17.23 8.36 -18.32
C CYS A 325 17.69 7.03 -18.90
N VAL A 326 18.95 6.95 -19.36
CA VAL A 326 19.53 5.69 -19.89
C VAL A 326 19.64 4.64 -18.78
N ASN A 327 20.28 4.97 -17.66
CA ASN A 327 20.51 4.05 -16.56
C ASN A 327 19.20 3.56 -15.93
N PHE A 328 18.20 4.45 -15.81
CA PHE A 328 16.88 4.07 -15.31
C PHE A 328 16.11 3.18 -16.28
N THR A 329 16.19 3.46 -17.58
CA THR A 329 15.58 2.61 -18.63
C THR A 329 16.16 1.19 -18.57
N ASP A 330 17.49 1.07 -18.52
CA ASP A 330 18.17 -0.22 -18.39
C ASP A 330 17.79 -0.93 -17.09
N THR A 331 17.62 -0.17 -16.00
CA THR A 331 17.19 -0.70 -14.70
C THR A 331 15.80 -1.30 -14.80
N LEU A 332 14.83 -0.59 -15.37
CA LEU A 332 13.49 -1.12 -15.61
C LEU A 332 13.51 -2.37 -16.51
N GLY A 333 14.41 -2.43 -17.49
CA GLY A 333 14.61 -3.62 -18.33
C GLY A 333 15.10 -4.86 -17.58
N SER A 334 15.83 -4.68 -16.47
CA SER A 334 16.27 -5.79 -15.61
C SER A 334 15.19 -6.30 -14.65
N LEU A 335 14.17 -5.51 -14.37
CA LEU A 335 13.08 -5.85 -13.45
C LEU A 335 12.00 -6.70 -14.15
N GLY A 336 12.34 -7.95 -14.44
CA GLY A 336 11.52 -8.87 -15.24
C GLY A 336 10.16 -9.26 -14.68
N HIS A 337 9.85 -8.88 -13.43
CA HIS A 337 8.58 -9.15 -12.74
C HIS A 337 7.76 -7.89 -12.44
N LEU A 338 8.20 -6.70 -12.88
CA LEU A 338 7.57 -5.43 -12.56
C LEU A 338 6.19 -5.28 -13.22
N VAL A 339 5.14 -5.16 -12.42
CA VAL A 339 3.75 -5.02 -12.88
C VAL A 339 3.04 -3.79 -12.33
N ARG A 340 3.59 -3.14 -11.30
CA ARG A 340 3.03 -1.91 -10.72
C ARG A 340 4.13 -0.85 -10.65
N LEU A 341 3.95 0.24 -11.39
CA LEU A 341 4.92 1.32 -11.49
C LEU A 341 4.26 2.67 -11.14
N ASP A 342 4.88 3.39 -10.22
CA ASP A 342 4.50 4.75 -9.85
C ASP A 342 5.66 5.72 -10.10
N LEU A 343 5.46 6.68 -10.99
CA LEU A 343 6.41 7.75 -11.30
C LEU A 343 5.84 9.13 -10.98
N SER A 344 4.72 9.20 -10.26
CA SER A 344 3.97 10.44 -10.04
C SER A 344 4.85 11.57 -9.51
N ASN A 345 4.56 12.80 -9.91
CA ASN A 345 5.27 14.00 -9.49
C ASN A 345 6.78 13.99 -9.82
N ASN A 346 7.18 13.28 -10.88
CA ASN A 346 8.50 13.38 -11.52
C ASN A 346 8.36 13.80 -12.98
N ILE A 347 9.39 14.39 -13.58
CA ILE A 347 9.31 14.91 -14.96
C ILE A 347 9.67 13.79 -15.95
N VAL A 348 8.68 13.25 -16.67
CA VAL A 348 8.91 12.22 -17.73
C VAL A 348 8.56 12.70 -19.14
N ARG A 349 8.27 14.00 -19.27
CA ARG A 349 7.82 14.66 -20.50
C ARG A 349 8.64 14.28 -21.73
N GLY A 350 7.95 13.73 -22.74
CA GLY A 350 8.47 13.42 -24.07
C GLY A 350 9.26 12.12 -24.18
N ASN A 351 9.58 11.46 -23.07
CA ASN A 351 10.42 10.25 -23.05
C ASN A 351 9.74 9.03 -22.44
N LEU A 352 8.42 9.07 -22.23
CA LEU A 352 7.69 7.95 -21.64
C LEU A 352 7.88 6.66 -22.46
N ARG A 353 7.93 6.79 -23.80
CA ARG A 353 8.24 5.69 -24.71
C ARG A 353 9.55 5.00 -24.34
N ARG A 354 10.63 5.76 -24.11
CA ARG A 354 11.95 5.20 -23.80
C ARG A 354 11.89 4.41 -22.50
N VAL A 355 11.38 5.05 -21.44
CA VAL A 355 11.30 4.48 -20.09
C VAL A 355 10.44 3.22 -20.06
N LEU A 356 9.22 3.28 -20.60
CA LEU A 356 8.28 2.16 -20.51
C LEU A 356 8.52 1.05 -21.54
N SER A 357 9.15 1.34 -22.68
CA SER A 357 9.45 0.29 -23.67
C SER A 357 10.42 -0.79 -23.16
N ALA A 358 11.24 -0.46 -22.15
CA ALA A 358 12.12 -1.42 -21.51
C ALA A 358 11.40 -2.33 -20.51
N VAL A 359 10.24 -1.94 -19.98
CA VAL A 359 9.49 -2.76 -19.03
C VAL A 359 8.91 -3.98 -19.76
N VAL A 360 9.48 -5.15 -19.48
CA VAL A 360 9.17 -6.39 -20.19
C VAL A 360 7.74 -6.84 -19.93
N GLN A 361 7.30 -6.78 -18.68
CA GLN A 361 5.95 -7.22 -18.32
C GLN A 361 4.91 -6.15 -18.64
N PRO A 362 3.72 -6.55 -19.11
CA PRO A 362 2.62 -5.64 -19.30
C PRO A 362 2.12 -5.14 -17.93
N LEU A 363 2.29 -3.84 -17.65
CA LEU A 363 1.90 -3.20 -16.39
C LEU A 363 0.39 -3.36 -16.13
N GLN A 364 0.04 -3.57 -14.86
CA GLN A 364 -1.33 -3.62 -14.34
C GLN A 364 -1.71 -2.33 -13.59
N TYR A 365 -0.73 -1.68 -12.97
CA TYR A 365 -0.88 -0.35 -12.35
C TYR A 365 0.16 0.59 -12.95
N LEU A 366 -0.31 1.75 -13.40
CA LEU A 366 0.55 2.81 -13.89
C LEU A 366 0.04 4.16 -13.36
N SER A 367 0.87 4.81 -12.55
CA SER A 367 0.65 6.18 -12.13
C SER A 367 1.68 7.12 -12.74
N LEU A 368 1.17 8.13 -13.44
CA LEU A 368 1.94 9.21 -14.07
C LEU A 368 1.33 10.57 -13.71
N GLU A 369 0.75 10.66 -12.52
CA GLU A 369 0.16 11.90 -12.02
C GLU A 369 1.22 13.01 -11.95
N GLY A 370 0.89 14.22 -12.41
CA GLY A 370 1.80 15.37 -12.27
C GLY A 370 3.12 15.25 -13.04
N CYS A 371 3.20 14.36 -14.04
CA CYS A 371 4.46 14.05 -14.71
C CYS A 371 4.85 14.99 -15.88
N GLY A 372 4.03 16.00 -16.16
CA GLY A 372 4.25 16.96 -17.24
C GLY A 372 4.13 16.35 -18.64
N LEU A 373 3.28 15.32 -18.80
CA LEU A 373 3.16 14.52 -20.02
C LEU A 373 2.91 15.38 -21.27
N SER A 374 3.52 14.95 -22.38
CA SER A 374 3.32 15.53 -23.71
C SER A 374 2.35 14.70 -24.55
N PRO A 375 1.81 15.23 -25.68
CA PRO A 375 0.96 14.45 -26.58
C PRO A 375 1.60 13.17 -27.11
N VAL A 376 2.93 13.16 -27.29
CA VAL A 376 3.68 11.99 -27.75
C VAL A 376 3.67 10.88 -26.69
N ASP A 377 3.66 11.23 -25.41
CA ASP A 377 3.65 10.25 -24.31
C ASP A 377 2.32 9.50 -24.27
N ILE A 378 1.19 10.21 -24.36
CA ILE A 378 -0.14 9.60 -24.41
C ILE A 378 -0.34 8.82 -25.73
N ALA A 379 0.16 9.35 -26.84
CA ALA A 379 0.15 8.63 -28.11
C ALA A 379 0.89 7.29 -27.99
N TYR A 380 2.07 7.28 -27.37
CA TYR A 380 2.80 6.04 -27.09
C TYR A 380 2.00 5.09 -26.19
N LEU A 381 1.43 5.57 -25.07
CA LEU A 381 0.63 4.72 -24.19
C LEU A 381 -0.48 4.01 -24.96
N SER A 382 -1.17 4.72 -25.86
CA SER A 382 -2.26 4.17 -26.66
C SER A 382 -1.86 3.01 -27.58
N VAL A 383 -0.58 2.93 -27.98
CA VAL A 383 -0.06 1.87 -28.88
C VAL A 383 0.93 0.92 -28.21
N SER A 384 1.22 1.14 -26.93
CA SER A 384 2.17 0.32 -26.16
C SER A 384 1.61 -1.07 -25.85
N HIS A 385 2.48 -2.02 -25.53
CA HIS A 385 2.07 -3.36 -25.05
C HIS A 385 1.34 -3.32 -23.70
N HIS A 386 1.39 -2.20 -22.98
CA HIS A 386 0.63 -1.98 -21.74
C HIS A 386 -0.85 -1.62 -21.99
N SER A 387 -1.20 -1.18 -23.21
CA SER A 387 -2.52 -0.59 -23.54
C SER A 387 -3.72 -1.54 -23.41
N ALA A 388 -3.48 -2.84 -23.17
CA ALA A 388 -4.51 -3.86 -22.95
C ALA A 388 -4.46 -4.52 -21.57
N SER A 389 -3.45 -4.21 -20.74
CA SER A 389 -3.21 -4.88 -19.45
C SER A 389 -3.46 -4.00 -18.24
N VAL A 390 -3.36 -2.68 -18.40
CA VAL A 390 -3.50 -1.76 -17.27
C VAL A 390 -4.92 -1.84 -16.72
N CYS A 391 -5.00 -2.08 -15.42
CA CYS A 391 -6.23 -2.15 -14.63
C CYS A 391 -6.46 -0.86 -13.82
N GLU A 392 -5.38 -0.20 -13.42
CA GLU A 392 -5.37 1.04 -12.64
C GLU A 392 -4.50 2.08 -13.35
N LEU A 393 -5.12 3.14 -13.88
CA LEU A 393 -4.44 4.19 -14.64
C LEU A 393 -4.67 5.56 -14.00
N LEU A 394 -3.61 6.17 -13.48
CA LEU A 394 -3.67 7.49 -12.84
C LEU A 394 -2.90 8.50 -13.70
N LEU A 395 -3.60 9.47 -14.27
CA LEU A 395 -3.05 10.50 -15.17
C LEU A 395 -3.35 11.92 -14.69
N SER A 396 -3.84 12.06 -13.46
CA SER A 396 -4.21 13.34 -12.84
C SER A 396 -3.09 14.39 -12.94
N ASN A 397 -3.44 15.67 -12.83
CA ASN A 397 -2.49 16.78 -12.80
C ASN A 397 -1.57 16.87 -14.05
N ASN A 398 -2.06 16.41 -15.22
CA ASN A 398 -1.39 16.58 -16.51
C ASN A 398 -2.30 17.34 -17.48
N ASN A 399 -1.73 18.25 -18.28
CA ASN A 399 -2.50 18.89 -19.35
C ASN A 399 -2.73 17.91 -20.51
N LEU A 400 -3.92 17.31 -20.57
CA LEU A 400 -4.27 16.31 -21.57
C LEU A 400 -5.14 16.86 -22.72
N ARG A 401 -5.40 18.17 -22.75
CA ARG A 401 -6.27 18.81 -23.76
C ARG A 401 -5.84 18.51 -25.20
N GLN A 402 -4.54 18.56 -25.47
CA GLN A 402 -3.96 18.29 -26.80
C GLN A 402 -3.79 16.79 -27.10
N SER A 403 -4.01 15.93 -26.10
CA SER A 403 -3.79 14.48 -26.17
C SER A 403 -5.09 13.70 -26.28
N LEU A 404 -6.22 14.37 -26.51
CA LEU A 404 -7.55 13.79 -26.37
C LEU A 404 -7.77 12.61 -27.33
N SER A 405 -7.36 12.71 -28.59
CA SER A 405 -7.47 11.63 -29.58
C SER A 405 -6.71 10.38 -29.15
N SER A 406 -5.46 10.54 -28.72
CA SER A 406 -4.63 9.47 -28.18
C SER A 406 -5.21 8.87 -26.90
N LEU A 407 -5.78 9.70 -26.01
CA LEU A 407 -6.46 9.23 -24.81
C LEU A 407 -7.68 8.36 -25.16
N MET A 408 -8.49 8.76 -26.16
CA MET A 408 -9.63 7.94 -26.59
C MET A 408 -9.21 6.61 -27.22
N ALA A 409 -8.09 6.61 -27.96
CA ALA A 409 -7.51 5.36 -28.48
C ALA A 409 -7.04 4.46 -27.33
N LEU A 410 -6.38 5.02 -26.31
CA LEU A 410 -5.96 4.30 -25.11
C LEU A 410 -7.17 3.70 -24.36
N LEU A 411 -8.20 4.50 -24.08
CA LEU A 411 -9.42 4.03 -23.40
C LEU A 411 -10.14 2.92 -24.17
N ARG A 412 -10.08 2.96 -25.51
CA ARG A 412 -10.64 1.90 -26.36
C ARG A 412 -9.90 0.58 -26.19
N ASN A 413 -8.57 0.62 -26.11
CA ASN A 413 -7.75 -0.57 -25.92
C ASN A 413 -7.90 -1.15 -24.51
N LEU A 414 -8.10 -0.26 -23.52
CA LEU A 414 -8.30 -0.58 -22.12
C LEU A 414 -9.73 -1.00 -21.74
N LYS A 415 -10.63 -1.10 -22.73
CA LYS A 415 -12.07 -1.34 -22.55
C LYS A 415 -12.40 -2.42 -21.51
N THR A 416 -11.70 -3.55 -21.54
CA THR A 416 -11.99 -4.74 -20.73
C THR A 416 -11.07 -4.90 -19.52
N SER A 417 -9.91 -4.24 -19.49
CA SER A 417 -8.94 -4.38 -18.40
C SER A 417 -9.11 -3.31 -17.33
N LEU A 418 -9.47 -2.08 -17.72
CA LEU A 418 -9.46 -0.92 -16.83
C LEU A 418 -10.59 -0.95 -15.82
N LYS A 419 -10.21 -0.93 -14.55
CA LYS A 419 -11.11 -0.92 -13.38
C LYS A 419 -11.12 0.44 -12.68
N LEU A 420 -10.00 1.15 -12.70
CA LEU A 420 -9.83 2.42 -12.02
C LEU A 420 -9.12 3.41 -12.95
N ILE A 421 -9.73 4.57 -13.15
CA ILE A 421 -9.09 5.69 -13.84
C ILE A 421 -9.20 6.99 -13.05
N GLN A 422 -8.08 7.70 -12.95
CA GLN A 422 -8.03 9.05 -12.39
C GLN A 422 -7.53 10.05 -13.44
N LEU A 423 -8.35 11.08 -13.67
CA LEU A 423 -8.15 12.17 -14.62
C LEU A 423 -8.46 13.51 -13.95
N GLU A 424 -8.07 13.64 -12.68
CA GLU A 424 -8.24 14.86 -11.91
C GLU A 424 -7.36 15.98 -12.49
N ASN A 425 -7.89 17.20 -12.57
CA ASN A 425 -7.14 18.37 -13.03
C ASN A 425 -6.37 18.13 -14.34
N CYS A 426 -7.06 17.56 -15.33
CA CYS A 426 -6.46 17.22 -16.63
C CYS A 426 -6.62 18.31 -17.69
N SER A 427 -7.06 19.51 -17.28
CA SER A 427 -7.38 20.65 -18.15
C SER A 427 -8.50 20.36 -19.15
N PHE A 428 -9.46 19.49 -18.80
CA PHE A 428 -10.66 19.29 -19.63
C PHE A 428 -11.67 20.41 -19.41
N SER A 429 -12.35 20.76 -20.50
CA SER A 429 -13.49 21.68 -20.51
C SER A 429 -14.68 21.08 -21.25
N ASP A 430 -15.78 21.84 -21.34
CA ASP A 430 -16.99 21.44 -22.07
C ASP A 430 -16.73 21.00 -23.52
N GLU A 431 -15.73 21.58 -24.20
CA GLU A 431 -15.31 21.20 -25.56
C GLU A 431 -14.90 19.72 -25.66
N ASN A 432 -14.43 19.12 -24.56
CA ASN A 432 -13.92 17.75 -24.53
C ASN A 432 -14.94 16.74 -24.00
N CYS A 433 -16.00 17.22 -23.33
CA CYS A 433 -16.94 16.39 -22.58
C CYS A 433 -17.68 15.37 -23.45
N SER A 434 -18.11 15.76 -24.67
CA SER A 434 -18.79 14.85 -25.59
C SER A 434 -17.88 13.68 -26.04
N MET A 435 -16.61 13.95 -26.36
CA MET A 435 -15.67 12.90 -26.76
C MET A 435 -15.28 11.99 -25.58
N LEU A 436 -15.11 12.58 -24.38
CA LEU A 436 -14.83 11.84 -23.15
C LEU A 436 -15.97 10.88 -22.81
N SER A 437 -17.21 11.40 -22.76
CA SER A 437 -18.40 10.61 -22.44
C SER A 437 -18.62 9.45 -23.43
N GLU A 438 -18.48 9.69 -24.73
CA GLU A 438 -18.62 8.67 -25.78
C GLU A 438 -17.60 7.54 -25.69
N SER A 439 -16.41 7.83 -25.17
CA SER A 439 -15.34 6.84 -25.02
C SER A 439 -15.44 6.11 -23.69
N MET A 440 -15.71 6.83 -22.60
CA MET A 440 -15.83 6.27 -21.26
C MET A 440 -17.03 5.34 -21.11
N LYS A 441 -18.17 5.63 -21.77
CA LYS A 441 -19.35 4.76 -21.76
C LYS A 441 -19.11 3.36 -22.35
N ARG A 442 -17.96 3.15 -23.00
CA ARG A 442 -17.59 1.86 -23.59
C ARG A 442 -16.78 0.98 -22.65
N LEU A 443 -16.24 1.52 -21.54
CA LEU A 443 -15.41 0.80 -20.57
C LEU A 443 -16.27 -0.20 -19.78
N THR A 444 -16.10 -1.50 -20.00
CA THR A 444 -17.02 -2.51 -19.44
C THR A 444 -16.65 -3.01 -18.05
N SER A 445 -15.43 -2.69 -17.60
CA SER A 445 -14.89 -3.20 -16.33
C SER A 445 -14.61 -2.09 -15.31
N VAL A 446 -14.90 -0.83 -15.65
CA VAL A 446 -14.56 0.32 -14.80
C VAL A 446 -15.47 0.35 -13.58
N VAL A 447 -14.87 0.50 -12.40
CA VAL A 447 -15.53 0.52 -11.10
C VAL A 447 -15.39 1.88 -10.42
N TYR A 448 -14.30 2.59 -10.70
CA TYR A 448 -14.01 3.92 -10.17
C TYR A 448 -13.52 4.87 -11.26
N LEU A 449 -14.13 6.04 -11.35
CA LEU A 449 -13.81 7.07 -12.33
C LEU A 449 -13.69 8.43 -11.63
N ASP A 450 -12.54 9.09 -11.77
CA ASP A 450 -12.28 10.41 -11.20
C ASP A 450 -12.03 11.46 -12.29
N LEU A 451 -12.84 12.50 -12.30
CA LEU A 451 -12.79 13.65 -13.20
C LEU A 451 -12.84 14.97 -12.43
N GLN A 452 -12.55 14.96 -11.13
CA GLN A 452 -12.55 16.20 -10.35
C GLN A 452 -11.54 17.22 -10.89
N ASP A 453 -11.75 18.47 -10.53
CA ASP A 453 -10.93 19.63 -10.92
C ASP A 453 -10.77 19.83 -12.43
N ASN A 454 -11.75 19.36 -13.20
CA ASN A 454 -11.95 19.76 -14.58
C ASN A 454 -13.12 20.76 -14.69
N LEU A 455 -13.05 21.64 -15.68
CA LEU A 455 -13.94 22.79 -15.81
C LEU A 455 -15.17 22.45 -16.66
N PHE A 456 -16.12 21.72 -16.05
CA PHE A 456 -17.38 21.36 -16.70
C PHE A 456 -18.54 22.27 -16.26
N SER A 457 -19.38 22.67 -17.21
CA SER A 457 -20.66 23.30 -16.91
C SER A 457 -21.70 22.28 -16.47
N ARG A 458 -22.79 22.76 -15.86
CA ARG A 458 -23.91 21.97 -15.36
C ARG A 458 -24.47 21.02 -16.43
N ASN A 459 -24.67 21.51 -17.64
CA ASN A 459 -25.21 20.72 -18.75
C ASN A 459 -24.27 19.56 -19.12
N ASN A 460 -22.97 19.80 -19.13
CA ASN A 460 -21.97 18.80 -19.47
C ASN A 460 -21.81 17.75 -18.37
N VAL A 461 -21.89 18.13 -17.09
CA VAL A 461 -21.90 17.12 -16.00
C VAL A 461 -23.17 16.28 -16.04
N TYR A 462 -24.34 16.86 -16.37
CA TYR A 462 -25.56 16.07 -16.60
C TYR A 462 -25.40 15.07 -17.74
N GLN A 463 -24.90 15.51 -18.90
CA GLN A 463 -24.65 14.63 -20.05
C GLN A 463 -23.67 13.50 -19.70
N LEU A 464 -22.61 13.82 -18.97
CA LEU A 464 -21.61 12.86 -18.52
C LEU A 464 -22.23 11.84 -17.57
N GLY A 465 -22.97 12.28 -16.55
CA GLY A 465 -23.64 11.37 -15.61
C GLY A 465 -24.63 10.43 -16.31
N VAL A 466 -25.46 10.94 -17.21
CA VAL A 466 -26.39 10.13 -18.01
C VAL A 466 -25.64 9.14 -18.90
N SER A 467 -24.59 9.58 -19.58
CA SER A 467 -23.79 8.72 -20.48
C SER A 467 -23.07 7.60 -19.73
N LEU A 468 -22.62 7.86 -18.51
CA LEU A 468 -21.94 6.87 -17.66
C LEU A 468 -22.92 6.00 -16.88
N ALA A 469 -24.21 6.35 -16.83
CA ALA A 469 -25.22 5.56 -16.14
C ALA A 469 -25.38 4.15 -16.71
N CYS A 470 -25.01 3.93 -17.97
CA CYS A 470 -25.05 2.61 -18.62
C CYS A 470 -23.96 1.64 -18.16
N LEU A 471 -22.96 2.10 -17.42
CA LEU A 471 -21.85 1.30 -16.94
C LEU A 471 -22.25 0.50 -15.70
N GLU A 472 -22.56 -0.78 -15.86
CA GLU A 472 -23.07 -1.65 -14.78
C GLU A 472 -22.06 -1.88 -13.65
N THR A 473 -20.77 -1.84 -13.98
CA THR A 473 -19.68 -2.06 -13.03
C THR A 473 -19.31 -0.79 -12.25
N LEU A 474 -19.69 0.40 -12.74
CA LEU A 474 -19.26 1.67 -12.17
C LEU A 474 -19.95 1.90 -10.82
N GLN A 475 -19.15 1.98 -9.76
CA GLN A 475 -19.62 2.20 -8.39
C GLN A 475 -19.42 3.64 -7.94
N TYR A 476 -18.33 4.29 -8.36
CA TYR A 476 -17.98 5.65 -7.94
C TYR A 476 -17.62 6.53 -9.13
N LEU A 477 -18.25 7.71 -9.16
CA LEU A 477 -17.91 8.81 -10.05
C LEU A 477 -17.54 10.03 -9.22
N ARG A 478 -16.32 10.53 -9.35
CA ARG A 478 -15.90 11.80 -8.75
C ARG A 478 -15.87 12.89 -9.80
N VAL A 479 -16.53 14.01 -9.49
CA VAL A 479 -16.62 15.20 -10.34
C VAL A 479 -16.60 16.44 -9.46
N SER A 480 -16.13 17.57 -9.97
CA SER A 480 -16.29 18.82 -9.26
C SER A 480 -17.70 19.39 -9.44
N TYR A 481 -18.11 20.26 -8.52
CA TYR A 481 -19.30 21.07 -8.75
C TYR A 481 -19.13 21.88 -10.05
N PRO A 482 -20.22 22.08 -10.83
CA PRO A 482 -20.16 22.80 -12.08
C PRO A 482 -19.62 24.21 -11.92
N THR A 483 -18.92 24.70 -12.94
CA THR A 483 -18.34 26.06 -12.94
C THR A 483 -19.40 27.15 -12.75
N ASP A 484 -20.62 26.92 -13.25
CA ASP A 484 -21.77 27.83 -13.15
C ASP A 484 -22.57 27.69 -11.84
N SER A 485 -22.11 26.87 -10.89
CA SER A 485 -22.76 26.69 -9.58
C SER A 485 -22.15 27.53 -8.45
N TYR A 486 -21.05 28.23 -8.73
CA TYR A 486 -20.35 29.07 -7.76
C TYR A 486 -20.93 30.50 -7.78
N HIS A 487 -21.25 31.00 -6.59
CA HIS A 487 -21.86 32.33 -6.40
C HIS A 487 -21.21 33.03 -5.21
N ASP A 488 -21.16 34.37 -5.25
CA ASP A 488 -20.56 35.15 -4.17
C ASP A 488 -21.29 34.98 -2.84
N ASP A 489 -22.61 34.78 -2.89
CA ASP A 489 -23.43 34.47 -1.73
C ASP A 489 -23.38 32.96 -1.40
N PRO A 490 -22.86 32.58 -0.20
CA PRO A 490 -22.78 31.19 0.22
C PRO A 490 -24.12 30.47 0.32
N GLU A 491 -25.21 31.16 0.67
CA GLU A 491 -26.54 30.55 0.77
C GLU A 491 -27.07 30.20 -0.62
N VAL A 492 -26.93 31.12 -1.58
CA VAL A 492 -27.31 30.91 -2.98
C VAL A 492 -26.46 29.81 -3.61
N GLN A 493 -25.15 29.81 -3.37
CA GLN A 493 -24.26 28.74 -3.82
C GLN A 493 -24.69 27.38 -3.30
N ASN A 494 -24.90 27.26 -1.99
CA ASN A 494 -25.30 26.00 -1.37
C ASN A 494 -26.65 25.49 -1.92
N GLN A 495 -27.60 26.40 -2.16
CA GLN A 495 -28.89 26.04 -2.75
C GLN A 495 -28.73 25.57 -4.21
N SER A 496 -28.00 26.32 -5.04
CA SER A 496 -27.71 26.00 -6.45
C SER A 496 -27.01 24.65 -6.61
N GLN A 497 -26.07 24.34 -5.71
CA GLN A 497 -25.36 23.06 -5.66
C GLN A 497 -26.25 21.92 -5.17
N LYS A 498 -27.13 22.14 -4.18
CA LYS A 498 -28.10 21.12 -3.76
C LYS A 498 -29.07 20.76 -4.90
N GLU A 499 -29.63 21.76 -5.57
CA GLU A 499 -30.53 21.56 -6.71
C GLU A 499 -29.83 20.82 -7.86
N PHE A 500 -28.57 21.17 -8.13
CA PHE A 500 -27.73 20.47 -9.09
C PHE A 500 -27.60 18.98 -8.77
N VAL A 501 -27.22 18.65 -7.54
CA VAL A 501 -27.00 17.27 -7.09
C VAL A 501 -28.28 16.43 -7.21
N VAL A 502 -29.41 17.00 -6.78
CA VAL A 502 -30.72 16.34 -6.88
C VAL A 502 -31.07 16.07 -8.35
N MET A 503 -30.94 17.08 -9.23
CA MET A 503 -31.27 16.90 -10.65
C MET A 503 -30.36 15.87 -11.32
N LEU A 504 -29.04 15.89 -11.06
CA LEU A 504 -28.13 14.88 -11.61
C LEU A 504 -28.53 13.47 -11.16
N GLY A 505 -28.84 13.31 -9.87
CA GLY A 505 -29.31 12.05 -9.30
C GLY A 505 -30.57 11.54 -9.99
N GLU A 506 -31.56 12.40 -10.21
CA GLU A 506 -32.78 12.05 -10.94
C GLU A 506 -32.52 11.63 -12.39
N LEU A 507 -31.64 12.35 -13.09
CA LEU A 507 -31.29 12.04 -14.49
C LEU A 507 -30.59 10.68 -14.60
N ILE A 508 -29.61 10.40 -13.74
CA ILE A 508 -28.93 9.11 -13.68
C ILE A 508 -29.93 7.99 -13.34
N TYR A 509 -30.81 8.23 -12.36
CA TYR A 509 -31.82 7.26 -11.96
C TYR A 509 -32.79 6.91 -13.10
N ARG A 510 -33.34 7.92 -13.80
CA ARG A 510 -34.23 7.72 -14.95
C ARG A 510 -33.55 6.93 -16.06
N GLU A 511 -32.28 7.22 -16.33
CA GLU A 511 -31.53 6.51 -17.35
C GLU A 511 -31.28 5.05 -16.98
N LYS A 512 -30.94 4.75 -15.72
CA LYS A 512 -30.80 3.36 -15.24
C LYS A 512 -32.12 2.58 -15.34
N GLN A 513 -33.24 3.21 -15.02
CA GLN A 513 -34.57 2.61 -15.19
C GLN A 513 -34.88 2.31 -16.66
N ARG A 514 -34.54 3.24 -17.57
CA ARG A 514 -34.69 3.04 -19.03
C ARG A 514 -33.87 1.86 -19.56
N LEU A 515 -32.72 1.59 -18.95
CA LEU A 515 -31.82 0.51 -19.33
C LEU A 515 -32.14 -0.84 -18.64
N HIS A 516 -33.16 -0.91 -17.78
CA HIS A 516 -33.50 -2.09 -16.99
C HIS A 516 -32.34 -2.63 -16.14
N GLN A 517 -31.41 -1.74 -15.73
CA GLN A 517 -30.27 -2.13 -14.91
C GLN A 517 -30.66 -2.17 -13.43
N ASN A 518 -30.12 -3.15 -12.70
CA ASN A 518 -30.32 -3.27 -11.24
C ASN A 518 -29.95 -1.95 -10.52
N GLU A 519 -30.62 -1.68 -9.40
CA GLU A 519 -30.41 -0.53 -8.51
C GLU A 519 -29.05 -0.52 -7.79
N LYS A 520 -27.96 -1.00 -8.42
CA LYS A 520 -26.62 -0.70 -7.90
C LYS A 520 -26.43 0.82 -8.01
N THR A 521 -26.42 1.47 -6.85
CA THR A 521 -26.30 2.92 -6.75
C THR A 521 -24.92 3.35 -7.19
N LEU A 522 -24.84 3.94 -8.38
CA LEU A 522 -23.69 4.75 -8.77
C LEU A 522 -23.58 5.88 -7.75
N SER A 523 -22.50 5.90 -6.99
CA SER A 523 -22.24 6.93 -6.00
C SER A 523 -21.47 8.07 -6.67
N VAL A 524 -22.12 9.22 -6.82
CA VAL A 524 -21.48 10.44 -7.33
C VAL A 524 -20.97 11.25 -6.15
N ILE A 525 -19.68 11.54 -6.14
CA ILE A 525 -19.00 12.33 -5.10
C ILE A 525 -18.61 13.66 -5.72
N PHE A 526 -19.00 14.75 -5.05
CA PHE A 526 -18.73 16.10 -5.49
C PHE A 526 -17.59 16.72 -4.70
N CYS A 527 -16.69 17.40 -5.41
CA CYS A 527 -15.59 18.16 -4.83
C CYS A 527 -15.68 19.64 -5.27
N HIS A 528 -15.14 20.55 -4.46
CA HIS A 528 -15.07 21.96 -4.85
C HIS A 528 -13.80 22.24 -5.65
N LEU A 529 -13.93 23.03 -6.72
CA LEU A 529 -12.82 23.54 -7.50
C LEU A 529 -11.87 24.41 -6.64
N PRO A 530 -10.56 24.15 -6.64
CA PRO A 530 -9.59 24.86 -5.78
C PRO A 530 -9.34 26.32 -6.19
N HIS A 531 -9.73 26.73 -7.40
CA HIS A 531 -9.42 28.05 -7.97
C HIS A 531 -10.62 28.99 -8.12
N VAL A 532 -11.82 28.54 -7.75
CA VAL A 532 -13.01 29.41 -7.73
C VAL A 532 -13.10 30.03 -6.34
N HIS A 533 -12.16 30.92 -6.03
CA HIS A 533 -12.34 31.83 -4.91
C HIS A 533 -13.37 32.88 -5.32
N VAL A 534 -14.55 32.81 -4.70
CA VAL A 534 -15.39 33.99 -4.49
C VAL A 534 -14.49 35.07 -3.91
N GLN A 535 -14.32 36.17 -4.63
CA GLN A 535 -13.68 37.35 -4.07
C GLN A 535 -14.60 37.85 -2.95
N ILE A 536 -14.17 37.67 -1.69
CA ILE A 536 -14.82 38.28 -0.52
C ILE A 536 -14.57 39.78 -0.54
#